data_AF-A0A6L7WV58-F1
#
_entry.id   AF-A0A6L7WV58-F1
#
_cell.length_a   1.000
_cell.length_b   1.000
_cell.length_c   1.000
_cell.angle_alpha   90.00
_cell.angle_beta   90.00
_cell.angle_gamma   90.00
#
_symmetry.space_group_name_H-M   'P 1'
#
loop_
_entity.id
_entity.type
_entity.pdbx_description
1 polymer ?
#
loop_
_entity_poly.entity_id
_entity_poly.type
_entity_poly.pdbx_seq_one_letter_code
_entity_poly.pdbx_strand_id
1 'polypeptide(L)'
;MATDGRHRMWLVATQPHPVVAKGYLPEIDIYYAHRWRREERALDLLHRYAPGLAPQPLAAAYAPGQWAALAMQHVGHCSLADGLPAPSDLERTQALDAALHAYRRFHDVTQRFGPMLRALAYQSDLDRITRRTLERRYASAFVRLPDPTASPAPTASPTTLYAAFRATAS
;
A
#
# COMPACT_ATOMS: atom_id res chain seq x y z
N MET A 1 2.02 -16.52 20.52
CA MET A 1 2.03 -15.44 19.50
C MET A 1 2.78 -15.94 18.29
N ALA A 2 2.11 -16.11 17.15
CA ALA A 2 2.77 -16.46 15.90
C ALA A 2 3.46 -15.20 15.35
N THR A 3 4.71 -14.97 15.73
CA THR A 3 5.56 -14.01 15.02
C THR A 3 5.76 -14.57 13.61
N ASP A 4 5.13 -13.95 12.61
CA ASP A 4 5.50 -14.18 11.20
C ASP A 4 6.99 -13.81 11.09
N GLY A 5 7.85 -14.83 11.15
CA GLY A 5 9.29 -14.67 11.40
C GLY A 5 10.05 -13.99 10.27
N ARG A 6 9.34 -13.41 9.29
CA ARG A 6 9.85 -12.83 8.04
C ARG A 6 10.24 -11.36 8.13
N HIS A 7 9.94 -10.72 9.26
CA HIS A 7 10.30 -9.34 9.54
C HIS A 7 10.44 -9.14 11.04
N ARG A 8 11.15 -8.09 11.44
CA ARG A 8 11.26 -7.68 12.83
C ARG A 8 10.53 -6.36 13.02
N MET A 9 9.86 -6.20 14.15
CA MET A 9 9.14 -4.97 14.48
C MET A 9 9.64 -4.44 15.82
N TRP A 10 9.79 -3.14 15.89
CA TRP A 10 10.21 -2.42 17.09
C TRP A 10 9.30 -1.22 17.30
N LEU A 11 8.84 -1.03 18.53
CA LEU A 11 8.26 0.23 18.95
C LEU A 11 9.42 1.14 19.36
N VAL A 12 9.57 2.27 18.68
CA VAL A 12 10.61 3.25 18.94
C VAL A 12 9.97 4.44 19.64
N ALA A 13 10.41 4.71 20.87
CA ALA A 13 9.99 5.89 21.61
C ALA A 13 10.64 7.13 20.99
N THR A 14 9.85 7.94 20.30
CA THR A 14 10.26 9.21 19.67
C THR A 14 9.34 10.33 20.12
N GLN A 15 9.79 11.58 19.99
CA GLN A 15 8.97 12.76 20.24
C GLN A 15 8.53 13.40 18.91
N PRO A 16 7.29 13.91 18.80
CA PRO A 16 6.25 13.99 19.84
C PRO A 16 5.43 12.70 20.03
N HIS A 17 5.53 11.74 19.10
CA HIS A 17 4.77 10.49 19.14
C HIS A 17 5.68 9.29 18.87
N PRO A 18 5.41 8.12 19.48
CA PRO A 18 6.14 6.90 19.18
C PRO A 18 5.88 6.44 17.74
N VAL A 19 6.83 5.69 17.18
CA VAL A 19 6.76 5.13 15.83
C VAL A 19 7.01 3.63 15.87
N VAL A 20 6.46 2.91 14.89
CA VAL A 20 6.75 1.50 14.68
C VAL A 20 7.76 1.39 13.56
N ALA A 21 8.92 0.78 13.83
CA ALA A 21 9.91 0.43 12.82
C ALA A 21 9.75 -1.05 12.46
N LYS A 22 9.70 -1.35 11.16
CA LYS A 22 9.62 -2.71 10.63
C LYS A 22 10.81 -2.98 9.72
N GLY A 23 11.60 -3.98 10.06
CA GLY A 23 12.80 -4.39 9.33
C GLY A 23 12.58 -5.67 8.53
N TYR A 24 13.09 -5.69 7.32
CA TYR A 24 13.05 -6.80 6.37
C TYR A 24 14.49 -7.18 6.05
N LEU A 25 14.82 -8.44 6.27
CA LEU A 25 16.19 -8.92 6.24
C LEU A 25 16.34 -10.03 5.17
N PRO A 26 17.34 -9.95 4.27
CA PRO A 26 17.56 -10.93 3.20
C PRO A 26 17.84 -12.34 3.73
N GLU A 27 18.47 -12.46 4.89
CA GLU A 27 18.73 -13.75 5.54
C GLU A 27 17.46 -14.43 6.07
N ILE A 28 16.35 -13.69 6.15
CA ILE A 28 15.06 -14.17 6.63
C ILE A 28 14.06 -14.35 5.47
N ASP A 29 14.03 -13.42 4.52
CA ASP A 29 13.14 -13.44 3.37
C ASP A 29 13.90 -13.10 2.08
N ILE A 30 14.04 -14.06 1.17
CA ILE A 30 14.66 -13.82 -0.15
C ILE A 30 13.90 -12.77 -0.98
N TYR A 31 12.64 -12.49 -0.64
CA TYR A 31 11.81 -11.46 -1.25
C TYR A 31 11.70 -10.19 -0.40
N TYR A 32 12.57 -9.99 0.60
CA TYR A 32 12.50 -8.89 1.58
C TYR A 32 12.29 -7.51 0.92
N ALA A 33 13.07 -7.19 -0.12
CA ALA A 33 13.01 -5.88 -0.79
C ALA A 33 11.68 -5.65 -1.48
N HIS A 34 11.14 -6.70 -2.11
CA HIS A 34 9.86 -6.66 -2.79
C HIS A 34 8.71 -6.54 -1.79
N ARG A 35 8.74 -7.34 -0.71
CA ARG A 35 7.74 -7.28 0.35
C ARG A 35 7.71 -5.91 1.02
N TRP A 36 8.88 -5.37 1.38
CA TRP A 36 9.03 -4.02 1.93
C TRP A 36 8.41 -2.97 1.00
N ARG A 37 8.79 -2.98 -0.28
CA ARG A 37 8.31 -2.01 -1.26
C ARG A 37 6.80 -2.12 -1.50
N ARG A 38 6.26 -3.34 -1.50
CA ARG A 38 4.82 -3.57 -1.65
C ARG A 38 4.06 -2.99 -0.45
N GLU A 39 4.56 -3.23 0.76
CA GLU A 39 3.94 -2.72 1.99
C GLU A 39 4.02 -1.19 2.08
N GLU A 40 5.20 -0.61 1.81
CA GLU A 40 5.41 0.84 1.77
C GLU A 40 4.43 1.53 0.80
N ARG A 41 4.35 1.06 -0.44
CA ARG A 41 3.44 1.65 -1.43
C ARG A 41 1.97 1.43 -1.11
N ALA A 42 1.61 0.28 -0.54
CA ALA A 42 0.24 0.02 -0.14
C ALA A 42 -0.19 0.98 0.99
N LEU A 43 0.68 1.19 1.98
CA LEU A 43 0.42 2.11 3.08
C LEU A 43 0.38 3.57 2.62
N ASP A 44 1.26 3.98 1.70
CA ASP A 44 1.23 5.33 1.10
C ASP A 44 -0.09 5.56 0.33
N LEU A 45 -0.53 4.58 -0.47
CA LEU A 45 -1.82 4.66 -1.16
C LEU A 45 -2.98 4.78 -0.18
N LEU A 46 -3.01 3.94 0.86
CA LEU A 46 -4.05 3.97 1.88
C LEU A 46 -4.05 5.30 2.64
N HIS A 47 -2.88 5.85 2.96
CA HIS A 47 -2.78 7.14 3.64
C HIS A 47 -3.38 8.28 2.80
N ARG A 48 -3.13 8.29 1.48
CA ARG A 48 -3.65 9.33 0.57
C ARG A 48 -5.15 9.25 0.36
N TYR A 49 -5.69 8.04 0.19
CA TYR A 49 -7.07 7.85 -0.26
C TYR A 49 -8.04 7.37 0.84
N ALA A 50 -7.52 6.93 1.98
CA ALA A 50 -8.29 6.46 3.13
C ALA A 50 -7.53 6.74 4.45
N PRO A 51 -7.28 8.02 4.79
CA PRO A 51 -6.52 8.39 5.98
C PRO A 51 -7.15 7.80 7.26
N GLY A 52 -6.30 7.29 8.15
CA GLY A 52 -6.70 6.65 9.41
C GLY A 52 -7.17 5.20 9.28
N LEU A 53 -7.19 4.62 8.08
CA LEU A 53 -7.54 3.20 7.88
C LEU A 53 -6.35 2.25 8.14
N ALA A 54 -5.13 2.73 7.94
CA ALA A 54 -3.89 2.01 8.16
C ALA A 54 -2.82 2.94 8.73
N PRO A 55 -1.74 2.41 9.35
CA PRO A 55 -0.62 3.21 9.81
C PRO A 55 -0.04 4.06 8.67
N GLN A 56 0.15 5.35 8.92
CA GLN A 56 0.83 6.23 7.98
C GLN A 56 2.32 5.83 7.85
N PRO A 57 2.86 5.63 6.63
CA PRO A 57 4.30 5.50 6.45
C PRO A 57 4.98 6.87 6.70
N LEU A 58 6.03 6.88 7.51
CA LEU A 58 6.77 8.09 7.91
C LEU A 58 8.11 8.18 7.20
N ALA A 59 8.83 7.07 7.12
CA ALA A 59 10.10 6.98 6.42
C ALA A 59 10.34 5.54 5.96
N ALA A 60 11.07 5.39 4.86
CA ALA A 60 11.47 4.09 4.35
C ALA A 60 12.92 4.15 3.88
N ALA A 61 13.69 3.10 4.17
CA ALA A 61 15.09 3.00 3.81
C ALA A 61 15.41 1.60 3.29
N TYR A 62 16.31 1.53 2.32
CA TYR A 62 16.69 0.28 1.66
C TYR A 62 18.19 0.25 1.39
N ALA A 63 18.85 -0.78 1.90
CA ALA A 63 20.26 -1.10 1.66
C ALA A 63 20.33 -2.39 0.83
N PRO A 64 20.66 -2.31 -0.47
CA PRO A 64 20.68 -3.47 -1.36
C PRO A 64 21.54 -4.62 -0.84
N GLY A 65 20.94 -5.81 -0.80
CA GLY A 65 21.60 -7.03 -0.32
C GLY A 65 21.80 -7.10 1.20
N GLN A 66 21.34 -6.09 1.95
CA GLN A 66 21.58 -5.99 3.39
C GLN A 66 20.29 -5.92 4.20
N TRP A 67 19.41 -4.96 3.94
CA TRP A 67 18.17 -4.80 4.70
C TRP A 67 17.23 -3.80 4.03
N ALA A 68 15.96 -3.85 4.41
CA ALA A 68 15.01 -2.77 4.17
C ALA A 68 14.28 -2.43 5.48
N ALA A 69 13.87 -1.18 5.65
CA ALA A 69 13.19 -0.71 6.84
C ALA A 69 12.05 0.24 6.49
N LEU A 70 10.96 0.14 7.24
CA LEU A 70 9.79 1.01 7.14
C LEU A 70 9.44 1.52 8.53
N ALA A 71 9.50 2.82 8.72
CA ALA A 71 8.97 3.51 9.90
C ALA A 71 7.55 3.98 9.61
N MET A 72 6.64 3.72 10.53
CA MET A 72 5.22 4.05 10.40
C MET A 72 4.65 4.59 11.71
N GLN A 73 3.54 5.31 11.60
CA GLN A 73 2.77 5.82 12.72
C GLN A 73 2.39 4.69 13.68
N HIS A 74 2.59 4.91 14.98
CA HIS A 74 2.03 4.04 16.00
C HIS A 74 0.52 4.30 16.14
N VAL A 75 -0.30 3.26 15.92
CA VAL A 75 -1.78 3.37 15.91
C VAL A 75 -2.45 2.98 17.23
N GLY A 76 -1.66 2.68 18.27
CA GLY A 76 -2.17 2.34 19.60
C GLY A 76 -1.53 1.10 20.19
N HIS A 77 -1.70 0.93 21.50
CA HIS A 77 -1.08 -0.14 22.27
C HIS A 77 -1.90 -1.43 22.36
N CYS A 78 -3.17 -1.39 21.96
CA CYS A 78 -4.09 -2.52 22.08
C CYS A 78 -4.40 -3.08 20.70
N SER A 79 -4.19 -4.39 20.52
CA SER A 79 -4.75 -5.09 19.38
C SER A 79 -6.19 -5.52 19.67
N LEU A 80 -6.96 -5.81 18.63
CA LEU A 80 -8.29 -6.42 18.81
C LEU A 80 -8.21 -7.73 19.59
N ALA A 81 -7.14 -8.51 19.39
CA ALA A 81 -6.93 -9.77 20.10
C ALA A 81 -6.79 -9.56 21.62
N ASP A 82 -6.21 -8.45 22.05
CA ASP A 82 -6.09 -8.08 23.47
C ASP A 82 -7.43 -7.62 24.06
N GLY A 83 -8.32 -7.07 23.22
CA GLY A 83 -9.65 -6.59 23.62
C GLY A 83 -10.75 -7.66 23.62
N LEU A 84 -10.60 -8.76 22.86
CA LEU A 84 -11.59 -9.85 22.81
C LEU A 84 -11.82 -10.59 24.14
N PRO A 85 -10.82 -10.82 25.01
CA PRO A 85 -11.06 -11.36 26.35
C PRO A 85 -11.69 -10.35 27.33
N ALA A 86 -12.35 -9.29 26.83
CA ALA A 86 -13.07 -8.30 27.64
C ALA A 86 -14.03 -8.95 28.66
N PRO A 87 -14.13 -8.36 29.86
CA PRO A 87 -14.85 -8.93 30.99
C PRO A 87 -16.38 -8.95 30.80
N SER A 88 -16.93 -8.11 29.91
CA SER A 88 -18.35 -8.09 29.60
C SER A 88 -18.67 -8.44 28.15
N ASP A 89 -19.83 -9.06 27.92
CA ASP A 89 -20.33 -9.37 26.57
C ASP A 89 -20.66 -8.11 25.76
N LEU A 90 -21.00 -7.00 26.44
CA LEU A 90 -21.24 -5.71 25.79
C LEU A 90 -19.95 -5.15 25.20
N GLU A 91 -18.86 -5.09 25.97
CA GLU A 91 -17.55 -4.61 25.50
C GLU A 91 -17.00 -5.48 24.37
N ARG A 92 -17.18 -6.80 24.47
CA ARG A 92 -16.78 -7.73 23.40
C ARG A 92 -17.55 -7.47 22.11
N THR A 93 -18.87 -7.29 22.21
CA THR A 93 -19.73 -6.94 21.06
C THR A 93 -19.29 -5.62 20.43
N GLN A 94 -19.06 -4.59 21.24
CA GLN A 94 -18.59 -3.29 20.75
C GLN A 94 -17.23 -3.38 20.04
N ALA A 95 -16.28 -4.16 20.56
CA ALA A 95 -14.98 -4.38 19.92
C ALA A 95 -15.11 -5.12 18.58
N LEU A 96 -15.99 -6.12 18.51
CA LEU A 96 -16.28 -6.86 17.27
C LEU A 96 -16.95 -5.95 16.22
N ASP A 97 -17.93 -5.15 16.61
CA ASP A 97 -18.60 -4.21 15.71
C ASP A 97 -17.63 -3.18 15.14
N ALA A 98 -16.74 -2.63 15.99
CA ALA A 98 -15.69 -1.73 15.55
C ALA A 98 -14.73 -2.40 14.55
N ALA A 99 -14.35 -3.66 14.79
CA ALA A 99 -13.51 -4.44 13.89
C ALA A 99 -14.19 -4.72 12.54
N LEU A 100 -15.46 -5.13 12.56
CA LEU A 100 -16.26 -5.35 11.35
C LEU A 100 -16.42 -4.07 10.54
N HIS A 101 -16.68 -2.95 11.21
CA HIS A 101 -16.77 -1.65 10.57
C HIS A 101 -15.43 -1.25 9.92
N ALA A 102 -14.30 -1.43 10.61
CA ALA A 102 -12.98 -1.18 10.05
C ALA A 102 -12.67 -2.10 8.85
N TYR A 103 -13.00 -3.39 8.95
CA TYR A 103 -12.84 -4.35 7.87
C TYR A 103 -13.69 -3.98 6.64
N ARG A 104 -14.94 -3.56 6.85
CA ARG A 104 -15.82 -3.10 5.76
C ARG A 104 -15.25 -1.86 5.08
N ARG A 105 -14.80 -0.87 5.84
CA ARG A 105 -14.12 0.31 5.28
C ARG A 105 -12.89 -0.09 4.47
N PHE A 106 -12.10 -1.04 4.97
CA PHE A 106 -10.95 -1.57 4.26
C PHE A 106 -11.35 -2.28 2.96
N HIS A 107 -12.40 -3.10 2.99
CA HIS A 107 -12.95 -3.76 1.82
C HIS A 107 -13.39 -2.75 0.75
N ASP A 108 -14.17 -1.74 1.14
CA ASP A 108 -14.70 -0.74 0.21
C ASP A 108 -13.57 0.07 -0.46
N VAL A 109 -12.55 0.45 0.31
CA VAL A 109 -11.36 1.15 -0.19
C VAL A 109 -10.56 0.23 -1.13
N THR A 110 -10.32 -1.03 -0.73
CA THR A 110 -9.57 -1.97 -1.57
C THR A 110 -10.31 -2.37 -2.83
N GLN A 111 -11.64 -2.38 -2.84
CA GLN A 111 -12.44 -2.54 -4.05
C GLN A 111 -12.32 -1.33 -4.97
N ARG A 112 -12.54 -0.13 -4.43
CA ARG A 112 -12.48 1.14 -5.17
C ARG A 112 -11.11 1.37 -5.81
N PHE A 113 -10.04 1.13 -5.06
CA PHE A 113 -8.66 1.31 -5.51
C PHE A 113 -8.00 0.00 -5.93
N GLY A 114 -8.79 -1.07 -6.12
CA GLY A 114 -8.33 -2.41 -6.46
C GLY A 114 -7.39 -2.45 -7.67
N PRO A 115 -7.68 -1.74 -8.78
CA PRO A 115 -6.75 -1.67 -9.91
C PRO A 115 -5.38 -1.08 -9.52
N MET A 116 -5.34 -0.04 -8.69
CA MET A 116 -4.10 0.59 -8.25
C MET A 116 -3.33 -0.32 -7.28
N LEU A 117 -4.00 -0.91 -6.30
CA LEU A 117 -3.39 -1.87 -5.38
C LEU A 117 -2.85 -3.11 -6.10
N ARG A 118 -3.59 -3.64 -7.08
CA ARG A 118 -3.10 -4.72 -7.95
C ARG A 118 -1.91 -4.27 -8.77
N ALA A 119 -1.96 -3.08 -9.37
CA ALA A 119 -0.82 -2.54 -10.11
C ALA A 119 0.43 -2.40 -9.22
N LEU A 120 0.29 -2.01 -7.95
CA LEU A 120 1.40 -1.98 -6.99
C LEU A 120 1.92 -3.38 -6.63
N ALA A 121 1.01 -4.34 -6.43
CA ALA A 121 1.36 -5.73 -6.18
C ALA A 121 2.08 -6.36 -7.39
N TYR A 122 1.68 -6.02 -8.61
CA TYR A 122 2.31 -6.47 -9.85
C TYR A 122 3.56 -5.66 -10.22
N GLN A 123 3.65 -4.37 -9.87
CA GLN A 123 4.86 -3.56 -10.06
C GLN A 123 6.02 -4.04 -9.20
N SER A 124 5.73 -4.60 -8.03
CA SER A 124 6.74 -5.30 -7.23
C SER A 124 7.19 -6.58 -7.94
N ASP A 125 6.30 -7.37 -8.55
CA ASP A 125 6.69 -8.51 -9.40
C ASP A 125 7.43 -8.09 -10.70
N LEU A 126 7.27 -6.84 -11.15
CA LEU A 126 7.89 -6.25 -12.33
C LEU A 126 9.34 -5.76 -12.10
N ASP A 127 9.90 -5.84 -10.89
CA ASP A 127 11.35 -5.65 -10.68
C ASP A 127 12.18 -6.77 -11.35
N ARG A 128 11.53 -7.80 -11.92
CA ARG A 128 12.12 -8.76 -12.90
C ARG A 128 12.08 -8.30 -14.36
N ILE A 129 11.47 -7.16 -14.66
CA ILE A 129 11.22 -6.70 -16.03
C ILE A 129 11.95 -5.37 -16.27
N THR A 130 12.78 -5.35 -17.32
CA THR A 130 13.65 -4.24 -17.69
C THR A 130 12.91 -2.89 -17.82
N ARG A 131 13.62 -1.80 -17.49
CA ARG A 131 13.19 -0.38 -17.58
C ARG A 131 12.38 -0.04 -18.85
N ARG A 132 12.76 -0.60 -20.00
CA ARG A 132 12.09 -0.39 -21.30
C ARG A 132 10.64 -0.91 -21.33
N THR A 133 10.36 -2.00 -20.61
CA THR A 133 9.01 -2.56 -20.52
C THR A 133 8.14 -1.76 -19.55
N LEU A 134 8.76 -1.19 -18.50
CA LEU A 134 8.13 -0.25 -17.58
C LEU A 134 7.72 1.04 -18.31
N GLU A 135 8.60 1.66 -19.09
CA GLU A 135 8.30 2.87 -19.87
C GLU A 135 7.13 2.63 -20.85
N ARG A 136 7.08 1.48 -21.52
CA ARG A 136 5.97 1.11 -22.42
C ARG A 136 4.64 0.87 -21.69
N ARG A 137 4.67 0.31 -20.47
CA ARG A 137 3.48 0.04 -19.66
C ARG A 137 2.97 1.28 -18.94
N TYR A 138 3.87 2.16 -18.49
CA TYR A 138 3.50 3.46 -17.94
C TYR A 138 2.86 4.36 -18.99
N ALA A 139 3.42 4.42 -20.20
CA ALA A 139 2.81 5.14 -21.32
C ALA A 139 1.40 4.62 -21.65
N SER A 140 1.10 3.33 -21.42
CA SER A 140 -0.23 2.76 -21.67
C SER A 140 -1.19 2.85 -20.48
N ALA A 141 -0.70 2.97 -19.24
CA ALA A 141 -1.51 3.18 -18.05
C ALA A 141 -1.93 4.65 -17.87
N PHE A 142 -1.04 5.60 -18.16
CA PHE A 142 -1.37 7.04 -18.09
C PHE A 142 -2.26 7.52 -19.22
N VAL A 143 -2.20 6.90 -20.41
CA VAL A 143 -3.14 7.18 -21.51
C VAL A 143 -4.57 6.68 -21.21
N ARG A 144 -4.76 5.86 -20.16
CA ARG A 144 -6.06 5.24 -19.81
C ARG A 144 -6.72 5.80 -18.56
N LEU A 145 -6.11 6.76 -17.88
CA LEU A 145 -6.77 7.45 -16.77
C LEU A 145 -7.48 8.68 -17.34
N PRO A 146 -8.82 8.68 -17.46
CA PRO A 146 -9.52 9.93 -17.71
C PRO A 146 -9.22 10.88 -16.55
N ASP A 147 -8.94 12.13 -16.89
CA ASP A 147 -8.87 13.21 -15.92
C ASP A 147 -10.15 13.17 -15.07
N PRO A 148 -10.07 13.08 -13.72
CA PRO A 148 -11.25 13.00 -12.87
C PRO A 148 -12.14 14.26 -12.96
N THR A 149 -11.69 15.31 -13.65
CA THR A 149 -12.46 16.53 -13.92
C THR A 149 -13.02 16.61 -15.36
N ALA A 150 -12.63 15.71 -16.26
CA ALA A 150 -13.10 15.71 -17.64
C ALA A 150 -14.45 15.01 -17.77
N SER A 151 -15.48 15.78 -18.13
CA SER A 151 -16.77 15.24 -18.55
C SER A 151 -16.57 14.27 -19.73
N PRO A 152 -17.21 13.07 -19.73
CA PRO A 152 -16.90 12.03 -20.69
C PRO A 152 -17.43 12.41 -22.08
N ALA A 153 -16.52 12.76 -22.99
CA ALA A 153 -16.81 12.89 -24.42
C ALA A 153 -16.49 11.57 -25.16
N PRO A 154 -17.20 11.26 -26.26
CA PRO A 154 -17.45 9.89 -26.68
C PRO A 154 -16.22 9.24 -27.33
N THR A 155 -15.95 8.02 -26.87
CA THR A 155 -15.25 6.91 -27.53
C THR A 155 -14.52 7.23 -28.85
N ALA A 156 -13.27 7.67 -28.74
CA ALA A 156 -12.29 7.51 -29.81
C ALA A 156 -11.42 6.27 -29.52
N SER A 157 -11.34 5.35 -30.47
CA SER A 157 -10.54 4.14 -30.35
C SER A 157 -9.05 4.47 -30.12
N PRO A 158 -8.31 3.65 -29.34
CA PRO A 158 -6.93 3.92 -28.93
C PRO A 158 -5.96 4.24 -30.08
N THR A 159 -6.25 3.73 -31.28
CA THR A 159 -5.45 3.93 -32.49
C THR A 159 -5.45 5.38 -32.98
N THR A 160 -6.55 6.11 -32.78
CA THR A 160 -6.70 7.50 -33.26
C THR A 160 -5.92 8.48 -32.37
N LEU A 161 -5.85 8.20 -31.06
CA LEU A 161 -5.10 9.03 -30.10
C LEU A 161 -3.58 8.94 -30.30
N TYR A 162 -3.07 7.76 -30.68
CA TYR A 162 -1.64 7.58 -30.93
C TYR A 162 -1.17 8.31 -32.22
N ALA A 163 -2.02 8.35 -33.25
CA ALA A 163 -1.72 9.06 -34.49
C ALA A 163 -1.65 10.59 -34.29
N ALA A 164 -2.56 11.14 -33.49
CA ALA A 164 -2.59 12.57 -33.17
C ALA A 164 -1.35 13.03 -32.38
N PHE A 165 -0.90 12.21 -31.41
CA PHE A 165 0.29 12.53 -30.61
C PHE A 165 1.60 12.48 -31.41
N ARG A 166 1.66 11.64 -32.46
CA ARG A 166 2.85 11.54 -33.32
C ARG A 166 2.95 12.71 -34.31
N ALA A 167 1.81 13.31 -34.68
CA ALA A 167 1.76 14.45 -35.60
C ALA A 167 2.18 15.79 -34.95
N THR A 168 2.11 15.91 -33.62
CA THR A 168 2.51 17.11 -32.88
C THR A 168 3.97 17.10 -32.39
N ALA A 169 4.69 16.00 -32.62
CA ALA A 169 6.07 15.82 -32.22
C ALA A 169 7.07 15.94 -33.40
N SER A 170 6.68 16.62 -34.48
CA SER A 170 7.54 17.00 -35.62
C SER A 170 7.67 18.50 -35.73
#